data_AF-A0A2M7XAV5-F1
#
_entry.id   AF-A0A2M7XAV5-F1
#
_cell.length_a   1.000
_cell.length_b   1.000
_cell.length_c   1.000
_cell.angle_alpha   90.00
_cell.angle_beta   90.00
_cell.angle_gamma   90.00
#
_symmetry.space_group_name_H-M   'P 1'
#
loop_
_entity.id
_entity.type
_entity.pdbx_description
1 polymer ?
#
loop_
_entity_poly.entity_id
_entity_poly.type
_entity_poly.pdbx_seq_one_letter_code
_entity_poly.pdbx_strand_id
1 'polypeptide(L)'
;MTLAEQITQDMKEAMKAKEHATLSTLRLLRSAIKNKQIDVQHELSDEETLAVVKSQAKQLQDSLQSFVDAGRTEMAEGVQVELKVLEGYLPSQMSDEALRAVIEKTIRDVGATSKADMGKVMGASMNAVGGGADGNRVKAIVQELLPVLVLVSAGIFSTVPEVSAAIPIFADAQSQASTIEFGLRAFRVVILWFGIAGVVNMLKGGFEYMVASSRDDLHTAALQKMTHGFLGTIIVAALFSVATIYLNVI
;
A
#
# COMPACT_ATOMS: atom_id res chain seq x y z
N MET A 1 -18.36 27.02 -24.47
CA MET A 1 -19.14 25.76 -24.41
C MET A 1 -18.79 25.10 -23.10
N THR A 2 -19.79 24.72 -22.33
CA THR A 2 -19.60 23.88 -21.15
C THR A 2 -19.24 22.46 -21.58
N LEU A 3 -18.68 21.66 -20.68
CA LEU A 3 -18.34 20.26 -20.97
C LEU A 3 -19.59 19.44 -21.36
N ALA A 4 -20.72 19.71 -20.72
CA ALA A 4 -22.00 19.06 -21.02
C ALA A 4 -22.54 19.43 -22.41
N GLU A 5 -22.35 20.69 -22.84
CA GLU A 5 -22.67 21.14 -24.20
C GLU A 5 -21.78 20.48 -25.24
N GLN A 6 -20.47 20.36 -24.95
CA GLN A 6 -19.50 19.68 -25.80
C GLN A 6 -19.89 18.22 -26.03
N ILE A 7 -20.15 17.47 -24.96
CA ILE A 7 -20.61 16.07 -25.06
C ILE A 7 -21.88 15.94 -25.90
N THR A 8 -22.81 16.90 -25.78
CA THR A 8 -24.06 16.90 -26.56
C THR A 8 -23.80 17.18 -28.04
N GLN A 9 -22.85 18.06 -28.35
CA GLN A 9 -22.45 18.37 -29.71
C GLN A 9 -21.71 17.18 -30.35
N ASP A 10 -20.75 16.60 -29.65
CA ASP A 10 -19.96 15.45 -30.11
C ASP A 10 -20.85 14.22 -30.32
N MET A 11 -21.91 14.05 -29.52
CA MET A 11 -22.94 13.03 -29.75
C MET A 11 -23.67 13.24 -31.09
N LYS A 12 -23.97 14.48 -31.48
CA LYS A 12 -24.59 14.78 -32.80
C LYS A 12 -23.61 14.53 -33.93
N GLU A 13 -22.33 14.79 -33.71
CA GLU A 13 -21.27 14.56 -34.69
C GLU A 13 -21.03 13.05 -34.90
N ALA A 14 -20.93 12.27 -33.82
CA ALA A 14 -20.88 10.81 -33.85
C ALA A 14 -22.09 10.21 -34.57
N MET A 15 -23.28 10.80 -34.41
CA MET A 15 -24.49 10.39 -35.13
C MET A 15 -24.38 10.63 -36.64
N LYS A 16 -23.78 11.74 -37.07
CA LYS A 16 -23.54 12.05 -38.49
C LYS A 16 -22.44 11.16 -39.09
N ALA A 17 -21.38 10.92 -38.32
CA ALA A 17 -20.24 10.08 -38.69
C ALA A 17 -20.55 8.57 -38.66
N LYS A 18 -21.71 8.18 -38.13
CA LYS A 18 -22.13 6.78 -37.94
C LYS A 18 -21.17 5.97 -37.06
N GLU A 19 -20.54 6.64 -36.09
CA GLU A 19 -19.69 6.01 -35.11
C GLU A 19 -20.55 5.36 -34.02
N HIS A 20 -20.98 4.12 -34.25
CA HIS A 20 -21.93 3.45 -33.37
C HIS A 20 -21.43 3.32 -31.91
N ALA A 21 -20.15 2.98 -31.71
CA ALA A 21 -19.55 2.83 -30.38
C ALA A 21 -19.44 4.17 -29.64
N THR A 22 -18.88 5.20 -30.29
CA THR A 22 -18.80 6.57 -29.74
C THR A 22 -20.19 7.09 -29.37
N LEU A 23 -21.17 6.89 -30.26
CA LEU A 23 -22.54 7.34 -30.05
C LEU A 23 -23.23 6.65 -28.86
N SER A 24 -23.03 5.33 -28.68
CA SER A 24 -23.58 4.62 -27.52
C SER A 24 -22.95 5.11 -26.22
N THR A 25 -21.63 5.27 -26.18
CA THR A 25 -20.90 5.75 -25.00
C THR A 25 -21.33 7.16 -24.61
N LEU A 26 -21.41 8.09 -25.57
CA LEU A 26 -21.84 9.47 -25.31
C LEU A 26 -23.30 9.56 -24.86
N ARG A 27 -24.19 8.69 -25.35
CA ARG A 27 -25.58 8.61 -24.86
C ARG A 27 -25.67 8.13 -23.43
N LEU A 28 -24.85 7.14 -23.07
CA LEU A 28 -24.79 6.62 -21.71
C LEU A 28 -24.26 7.70 -20.75
N LEU A 29 -23.17 8.37 -21.14
CA LEU A 29 -22.57 9.47 -20.40
C LEU A 29 -23.56 10.63 -20.20
N ARG A 30 -24.27 11.04 -21.25
CA ARG A 30 -25.30 12.09 -21.15
C ARG A 30 -26.42 11.70 -20.17
N SER A 31 -26.81 10.43 -20.16
CA SER A 31 -27.81 9.92 -19.22
C SER A 31 -27.29 9.96 -17.78
N ALA A 32 -26.02 9.60 -17.55
CA ALA A 32 -25.37 9.70 -16.24
C ALA A 32 -25.28 11.16 -15.74
N ILE A 33 -24.94 12.11 -16.62
CA ILE A 33 -24.93 13.55 -16.32
C ILE A 33 -26.34 14.00 -15.93
N LYS A 34 -27.36 13.63 -16.69
CA LYS A 34 -28.75 14.00 -16.39
C LYS A 34 -29.23 13.39 -15.07
N ASN A 35 -28.89 12.13 -14.79
CA ASN A 35 -29.22 11.49 -13.51
C ASN A 35 -28.58 12.25 -12.35
N LYS A 36 -27.32 12.67 -12.49
CA LYS A 36 -26.66 13.47 -11.45
C LYS A 36 -27.29 14.86 -11.29
N GLN A 37 -27.73 15.52 -12.37
CA GLN A 37 -28.49 16.78 -12.27
C GLN A 37 -29.80 16.60 -11.49
N ILE A 38 -30.50 15.47 -11.69
CA ILE A 38 -31.71 15.13 -10.94
C ILE A 38 -31.38 14.93 -9.46
N ASP A 39 -30.30 14.21 -9.15
CA ASP A 39 -29.87 13.92 -7.78
C ASP A 39 -29.52 15.19 -6.99
N VAL A 40 -28.81 16.14 -7.61
CA VAL A 40 -28.37 17.37 -6.94
C VAL A 40 -29.36 18.54 -7.13
N GLN A 41 -30.39 18.35 -7.95
CA GLN A 41 -31.47 19.32 -8.22
C GLN A 41 -31.01 20.69 -8.78
N HIS A 42 -29.86 20.72 -9.47
CA HIS A 42 -29.40 21.89 -10.21
C HIS A 42 -28.63 21.47 -11.48
N GLU A 43 -28.33 22.45 -12.35
CA GLU A 43 -27.44 22.22 -13.47
C GLU A 43 -26.00 22.02 -12.98
N LEU A 44 -25.35 20.96 -13.47
CA LEU A 44 -23.97 20.65 -13.12
C LEU A 44 -23.03 21.74 -13.65
N SER A 45 -22.13 22.18 -12.79
CA SER A 45 -20.94 22.93 -13.21
C SER A 45 -20.00 22.05 -14.05
N ASP A 46 -19.03 22.66 -14.72
CA ASP A 46 -18.02 21.92 -15.49
C ASP A 46 -17.20 20.96 -14.60
N GLU A 47 -16.91 21.37 -13.36
CA GLU A 47 -16.19 20.54 -12.38
C GLU A 47 -16.99 19.29 -11.98
N GLU A 48 -18.29 19.46 -11.72
CA GLU A 48 -19.16 18.33 -11.37
C GLU A 48 -19.43 17.42 -12.57
N THR A 49 -19.53 17.99 -13.77
CA THR A 49 -19.64 17.23 -15.01
C THR A 49 -18.38 16.38 -15.21
N LEU A 50 -17.20 16.95 -14.99
CA LEU A 50 -15.92 16.25 -15.04
C LEU A 50 -15.84 15.14 -13.98
N ALA A 51 -16.41 15.34 -12.80
CA ALA A 51 -16.52 14.29 -11.78
C ALA A 51 -17.40 13.11 -12.23
N VAL A 52 -18.50 13.37 -12.95
CA VAL A 52 -19.34 12.31 -13.55
C VAL A 52 -18.58 11.55 -14.63
N VAL A 53 -17.87 12.26 -15.52
CA VAL A 53 -17.02 11.65 -16.57
C VAL A 53 -15.96 10.74 -15.94
N LYS A 54 -15.27 11.21 -14.89
CA LYS A 54 -14.29 10.41 -14.13
C LYS A 54 -14.90 9.13 -13.55
N SER A 55 -16.09 9.24 -12.96
CA SER A 55 -16.81 8.09 -12.39
C SER A 55 -17.17 7.05 -13.46
N GLN A 56 -17.65 7.48 -14.63
CA GLN A 56 -17.97 6.60 -15.75
C GLN A 56 -16.73 5.91 -16.34
N ALA A 57 -15.64 6.66 -16.55
CA ALA A 57 -14.38 6.08 -17.04
C ALA A 57 -13.85 4.99 -16.10
N LYS A 58 -13.98 5.19 -14.79
CA LYS A 58 -13.59 4.21 -13.78
C LYS A 58 -14.44 2.92 -13.83
N GLN A 59 -15.76 3.05 -13.95
CA GLN A 59 -16.64 1.89 -14.10
C GLN A 59 -16.26 1.03 -15.32
N LEU A 60 -15.84 1.68 -16.42
CA LEU A 60 -15.33 0.98 -17.59
C LEU A 60 -13.95 0.35 -17.35
N GLN A 61 -13.03 1.01 -16.64
CA GLN A 61 -11.74 0.41 -16.27
C GLN A 61 -11.91 -0.84 -15.40
N ASP A 62 -12.79 -0.78 -14.39
CA ASP A 62 -13.09 -1.93 -13.52
C ASP A 62 -13.73 -3.08 -14.31
N SER A 63 -14.61 -2.74 -15.26
CA SER A 63 -15.24 -3.72 -16.16
C SER A 63 -14.23 -4.32 -17.13
N LEU A 64 -13.31 -3.52 -17.67
CA LEU A 64 -12.23 -3.95 -18.56
C LEU A 64 -11.36 -4.99 -17.85
N GLN A 65 -10.91 -4.68 -16.64
CA GLN A 65 -10.11 -5.61 -15.83
C GLN A 65 -10.89 -6.91 -15.58
N SER A 66 -12.16 -6.81 -15.20
CA SER A 66 -13.02 -7.97 -14.97
C SER A 66 -13.19 -8.85 -16.21
N PHE A 67 -13.30 -8.26 -17.41
CA PHE A 67 -13.39 -9.02 -18.67
C PHE A 67 -12.06 -9.64 -19.09
N VAL A 68 -10.94 -8.96 -18.86
CA VAL A 68 -9.59 -9.49 -19.09
C VAL A 68 -9.34 -10.68 -18.17
N ASP A 69 -9.64 -10.55 -16.87
CA ASP A 69 -9.48 -11.62 -15.88
C ASP A 69 -10.37 -12.84 -16.19
N ALA A 70 -11.55 -12.60 -16.77
CA ALA A 70 -12.45 -13.64 -17.23
C ALA A 70 -12.11 -14.25 -18.61
N GLY A 71 -11.02 -13.79 -19.25
CA GLY A 71 -10.59 -14.26 -20.57
C GLY A 71 -11.55 -13.89 -21.73
N ARG A 72 -12.39 -12.87 -21.56
CA ARG A 72 -13.39 -12.43 -22.54
C ARG A 72 -12.85 -11.27 -23.40
N THR A 73 -11.92 -11.57 -24.28
CA THR A 73 -11.19 -10.56 -25.07
C THR A 73 -12.10 -9.69 -25.94
N GLU A 74 -13.11 -10.26 -26.60
CA GLU A 74 -14.04 -9.45 -27.44
C GLU A 74 -14.82 -8.41 -26.63
N MET A 75 -15.22 -8.75 -25.40
CA MET A 75 -15.90 -7.80 -24.49
C MET A 75 -14.93 -6.75 -23.97
N ALA A 76 -13.68 -7.15 -23.67
CA ALA A 76 -12.63 -6.23 -23.25
C ALA A 76 -12.30 -5.19 -24.34
N GLU A 77 -12.20 -5.62 -25.61
CA GLU A 77 -11.96 -4.72 -26.74
C GLU A 77 -13.07 -3.69 -26.90
N GLY A 78 -14.35 -4.10 -26.79
CA GLY A 78 -15.49 -3.19 -26.80
C GLY A 78 -15.38 -2.12 -25.71
N VAL A 79 -15.17 -2.54 -24.46
CA VAL A 79 -15.00 -1.63 -23.32
C VAL A 79 -13.79 -0.73 -23.47
N GLN A 80 -12.70 -1.21 -24.06
CA GLN A 80 -11.49 -0.41 -24.30
C GLN A 80 -11.74 0.73 -25.30
N VAL A 81 -12.59 0.50 -26.32
CA VAL A 81 -13.00 1.57 -27.24
C VAL A 81 -13.83 2.62 -26.51
N GLU A 82 -14.79 2.20 -25.69
CA GLU A 82 -15.61 3.12 -24.89
C GLU A 82 -14.75 3.95 -23.93
N LEU A 83 -13.79 3.31 -23.26
CA LEU A 83 -12.87 3.98 -22.35
C LEU A 83 -12.05 5.06 -23.06
N LYS A 84 -11.52 4.78 -24.25
CA LYS A 84 -10.77 5.76 -25.06
C LYS A 84 -11.60 6.98 -25.43
N VAL A 85 -12.90 6.80 -25.71
CA VAL A 85 -13.81 7.93 -25.99
C VAL A 85 -13.93 8.82 -24.76
N LEU A 86 -14.13 8.25 -23.56
CA LEU A 86 -14.24 9.00 -22.31
C LEU A 86 -12.92 9.66 -21.90
N GLU A 87 -11.79 9.01 -22.14
CA GLU A 87 -10.45 9.56 -21.88
C GLU A 87 -10.18 10.85 -22.66
N GLY A 88 -10.79 11.03 -23.84
CA GLY A 88 -10.72 12.28 -24.61
C GLY A 88 -11.33 13.50 -23.92
N TYR A 89 -12.24 13.30 -22.95
CA TYR A 89 -12.87 14.38 -22.17
C TYR A 89 -12.25 14.56 -20.79
N LEU A 90 -11.31 13.70 -20.39
CA LEU A 90 -10.59 13.81 -19.14
C LEU A 90 -9.32 14.64 -19.33
N PRO A 91 -8.95 15.50 -18.36
CA PRO A 91 -7.64 16.12 -18.36
C PRO A 91 -6.59 15.02 -18.34
N SER A 92 -5.49 15.20 -19.09
CA SER A 92 -4.43 14.21 -19.24
C SER A 92 -4.05 13.62 -17.88
N GLN A 93 -4.40 12.35 -17.68
CA GLN A 93 -4.06 11.67 -16.44
C GLN A 93 -2.56 11.45 -16.39
N MET A 94 -1.97 11.65 -15.21
CA MET A 94 -0.56 11.33 -15.01
C MET A 94 -0.37 9.83 -15.24
N SER A 95 0.72 9.49 -15.94
CA SER A 95 1.14 8.09 -16.09
C SER A 95 1.41 7.48 -14.71
N ASP A 96 1.35 6.15 -14.61
CA ASP A 96 1.58 5.45 -13.34
C ASP A 96 2.98 5.77 -12.77
N GLU A 97 3.97 5.95 -13.63
CA GLU A 97 5.35 6.31 -13.24
C GLU A 97 5.42 7.73 -12.68
N ALA A 98 4.77 8.70 -13.35
CA ALA A 98 4.73 10.08 -12.89
C ALA A 98 3.95 10.20 -11.57
N LEU A 99 2.86 9.44 -11.45
CA LEU A 99 2.04 9.38 -10.24
C LEU A 99 2.82 8.76 -9.07
N ARG A 100 3.54 7.66 -9.30
CA ARG A 100 4.44 7.05 -8.31
C ARG A 100 5.51 8.04 -7.85
N ALA A 101 6.17 8.75 -8.75
CA ALA A 101 7.21 9.72 -8.40
C ALA A 101 6.68 10.86 -7.51
N VAL A 102 5.47 11.37 -7.81
CA VAL A 102 4.80 12.39 -6.99
C VAL A 102 4.44 11.85 -5.61
N ILE A 103 3.93 10.62 -5.53
CA ILE A 103 3.56 9.99 -4.26
C ILE A 103 4.80 9.70 -3.41
N GLU A 104 5.88 9.17 -3.99
CA GLU A 104 7.14 8.97 -3.27
C GLU A 104 7.70 10.27 -2.70
N LYS A 105 7.70 11.33 -3.51
CA LYS A 105 8.10 12.66 -3.05
C LYS A 105 7.23 13.12 -1.88
N THR A 106 5.91 12.93 -2.00
CA THR A 106 4.96 13.31 -0.94
C THR A 106 5.17 12.50 0.34
N ILE A 107 5.47 11.21 0.24
CA ILE A 107 5.80 10.35 1.39
C ILE A 107 7.07 10.85 2.09
N ARG A 108 8.10 11.23 1.31
CA ARG A 108 9.34 11.83 1.84
C ARG A 108 9.08 13.16 2.54
N ASP A 109 8.31 14.05 1.91
CA ASP A 109 8.02 15.38 2.43
C ASP A 109 7.18 15.34 3.73
N VAL A 110 6.30 14.34 3.86
CA VAL A 110 5.44 14.14 5.04
C VAL A 110 6.14 13.29 6.13
N GLY A 111 7.23 12.61 5.81
CA GLY A 111 7.97 11.74 6.74
C GLY A 111 7.16 10.53 7.22
N ALA A 112 6.26 10.02 6.38
CA ALA A 112 5.35 8.94 6.76
C ALA A 112 6.07 7.58 6.82
N THR A 113 5.96 6.88 7.96
CA THR A 113 6.66 5.61 8.20
C THR A 113 5.72 4.44 8.51
N SER A 114 4.44 4.72 8.71
CA SER A 114 3.46 3.72 9.15
C SER A 114 2.11 3.86 8.46
N LYS A 115 1.29 2.81 8.53
CA LYS A 115 -0.13 2.87 8.10
C LYS A 115 -0.95 3.91 8.89
N ALA A 116 -0.50 4.35 10.05
CA ALA A 116 -1.16 5.42 10.81
C ALA A 116 -1.04 6.77 10.07
N ASP A 117 0.02 6.94 9.27
CA ASP A 117 0.28 8.17 8.50
C ASP A 117 -0.40 8.16 7.11
N MET A 118 -1.07 7.07 6.76
CA MET A 118 -1.82 6.90 5.51
C MET A 118 -2.78 8.08 5.26
N GLY A 119 -3.48 8.53 6.29
CA GLY A 119 -4.41 9.67 6.18
C GLY A 119 -3.70 10.98 5.80
N LYS A 120 -2.50 11.23 6.34
CA LYS A 120 -1.68 12.41 6.01
C LYS A 120 -1.12 12.33 4.59
N VAL A 121 -0.58 11.17 4.20
CA VAL A 121 -0.03 10.95 2.85
C VAL A 121 -1.13 11.08 1.80
N MET A 122 -2.31 10.51 2.05
CA MET A 122 -3.45 10.62 1.15
C MET A 122 -3.87 12.08 0.93
N GLY A 123 -4.00 12.87 1.99
CA GLY A 123 -4.36 14.29 1.88
C GLY A 123 -3.30 15.10 1.12
N ALA A 124 -2.03 14.92 1.45
CA ALA A 124 -0.93 15.60 0.77
C ALA A 124 -0.80 15.18 -0.70
N SER A 125 -0.98 13.89 -1.01
CA SER A 125 -0.85 13.36 -2.37
C SER A 125 -2.00 13.84 -3.25
N MET A 126 -3.22 13.89 -2.71
CA MET A 126 -4.38 14.44 -3.45
C MET A 126 -4.19 15.93 -3.76
N ASN A 127 -3.60 16.70 -2.86
CA ASN A 127 -3.24 18.11 -3.12
C ASN A 127 -2.12 18.24 -4.16
N ALA A 128 -1.08 17.39 -4.09
CA ALA A 128 0.05 17.42 -5.02
C ALA A 128 -0.34 17.00 -6.45
N VAL A 129 -1.27 16.06 -6.57
CA VAL A 129 -1.75 15.54 -7.85
C VAL A 129 -2.83 16.45 -8.46
N GLY A 130 -3.49 17.31 -7.67
CA GLY A 130 -4.35 18.38 -8.17
C GLY A 130 -5.48 17.92 -9.09
N GLY A 131 -5.95 16.67 -8.94
CA GLY A 131 -6.98 16.08 -9.79
C GLY A 131 -6.47 15.41 -11.08
N GLY A 132 -5.15 15.31 -11.27
CA GLY A 132 -4.48 14.58 -12.37
C GLY A 132 -4.41 13.06 -12.22
N ALA A 133 -4.92 12.50 -11.11
CA ALA A 133 -5.13 11.07 -10.95
C ALA A 133 -6.34 10.78 -10.03
N ASP A 134 -6.93 9.58 -10.18
CA ASP A 134 -8.03 9.11 -9.35
C ASP A 134 -7.58 8.82 -7.92
N GLY A 135 -8.43 9.16 -6.94
CA GLY A 135 -8.14 8.92 -5.52
C GLY A 135 -7.95 7.44 -5.17
N ASN A 136 -8.58 6.51 -5.89
CA ASN A 136 -8.32 5.07 -5.68
C ASN A 136 -6.96 4.66 -6.25
N ARG A 137 -6.52 5.24 -7.39
CA ARG A 137 -5.16 5.00 -7.93
C ARG A 137 -4.10 5.53 -6.97
N VAL A 138 -4.30 6.75 -6.45
CA VAL A 138 -3.43 7.32 -5.40
C VAL A 138 -3.42 6.39 -4.18
N LYS A 139 -4.58 5.94 -3.70
CA LYS A 139 -4.66 5.02 -2.55
C LYS A 139 -3.94 3.70 -2.79
N ALA A 140 -4.11 3.08 -3.96
CA ALA A 140 -3.48 1.82 -4.30
C ALA A 140 -1.94 1.96 -4.31
N ILE A 141 -1.43 3.00 -4.97
CA ILE A 141 0.00 3.28 -5.04
C ILE A 141 0.56 3.70 -3.67
N VAL A 142 -0.17 4.52 -2.90
CA VAL A 142 0.23 4.87 -1.54
C VAL A 142 0.26 3.63 -0.64
N GLN A 143 -0.67 2.67 -0.81
CA GLN A 143 -0.65 1.39 -0.09
C GLN A 143 0.49 0.46 -0.52
N GLU A 144 0.87 0.51 -1.80
CA GLU A 144 2.03 -0.20 -2.35
C GLU A 144 3.35 0.40 -1.82
N LEU A 145 3.47 1.74 -1.80
CA LEU A 145 4.69 2.46 -1.47
C LEU A 145 4.87 2.73 0.03
N LEU A 146 3.80 2.85 0.81
CA LEU A 146 3.94 2.90 2.27
C LEU A 146 4.34 1.51 2.73
N PRO A 147 5.54 1.34 3.32
CA PRO A 147 5.92 0.06 3.88
C PRO A 147 4.87 -0.30 4.93
N VAL A 148 4.13 -1.37 4.67
CA VAL A 148 3.48 -2.10 5.74
C VAL A 148 4.64 -2.54 6.62
N LEU A 149 4.71 -2.02 7.84
CA LEU A 149 5.50 -2.63 8.90
C LEU A 149 4.86 -4.01 9.20
N VAL A 150 5.01 -4.95 8.27
CA VAL A 150 4.92 -6.37 8.56
C VAL A 150 6.18 -6.61 9.36
N LEU A 151 5.99 -6.64 10.68
CA LEU A 151 6.95 -7.16 11.62
C LEU A 151 7.66 -8.36 10.99
N VAL A 152 8.98 -8.22 10.90
CA VAL A 152 9.98 -9.21 10.57
C VAL A 152 9.71 -10.49 11.37
N SER A 153 8.78 -11.32 10.89
CA SER A 153 8.36 -12.55 11.56
C SER A 153 8.31 -13.76 10.61
N ALA A 154 8.61 -13.56 9.33
CA ALA A 154 8.88 -14.66 8.41
C ALA A 154 10.22 -14.39 7.71
N GLY A 155 11.26 -15.10 8.13
CA GLY A 155 12.61 -15.04 7.56
C GLY A 155 12.65 -15.57 6.12
N ILE A 156 12.11 -14.80 5.18
CA ILE A 156 12.32 -14.97 3.74
C ILE A 156 12.72 -13.61 3.19
N PHE A 157 14.02 -13.30 3.30
CA PHE A 157 14.64 -12.23 2.51
C PHE A 157 15.00 -12.83 1.14
N SER A 158 14.00 -13.12 0.31
CA SER A 158 14.26 -13.45 -1.09
C SER A 158 14.36 -12.14 -1.88
N THR A 159 15.61 -11.68 -2.04
CA THR A 159 16.15 -11.02 -3.24
C THR A 159 15.18 -10.14 -4.06
N VAL A 160 15.16 -8.84 -3.77
CA VAL A 160 14.96 -7.81 -4.80
C VAL A 160 16.10 -6.78 -4.63
N PRO A 161 17.10 -6.77 -5.53
CA PRO A 161 18.26 -5.88 -5.42
C PRO A 161 17.93 -4.38 -5.45
N GLU A 162 16.77 -4.01 -6.00
CA GLU A 162 16.42 -2.61 -6.29
C GLU A 162 15.78 -1.85 -5.13
N VAL A 163 15.33 -2.54 -4.07
CA VAL A 163 14.67 -1.88 -2.93
C VAL A 163 15.68 -1.28 -1.94
N SER A 164 16.97 -1.64 -2.03
CA SER A 164 18.00 -1.06 -1.16
C SER A 164 18.30 0.42 -1.47
N ALA A 165 17.91 0.92 -2.64
CA ALA A 165 18.23 2.27 -3.10
C ALA A 165 17.12 3.32 -2.85
N ALA A 166 15.90 2.93 -2.48
CA ALA A 166 14.73 3.81 -2.51
C ALA A 166 14.20 4.26 -1.12
N ILE A 167 14.81 3.81 -0.03
CA ILE A 167 14.35 4.11 1.34
C ILE A 167 15.35 5.07 2.02
N PRO A 168 15.04 6.37 2.17
CA PRO A 168 15.97 7.34 2.75
C PRO A 168 16.22 7.18 4.25
N ILE A 169 15.41 6.37 4.97
CA ILE A 169 15.72 5.96 6.35
C ILE A 169 16.97 5.03 6.40
N PHE A 170 17.32 4.41 5.26
CA PHE A 170 18.59 3.70 5.07
C PHE A 170 19.67 4.54 4.39
N ALA A 171 19.33 5.66 3.75
CA ALA A 171 20.29 6.52 3.04
C ALA A 171 21.17 7.33 4.00
N ASP A 172 20.64 7.81 5.13
CA ASP A 172 21.46 8.47 6.16
C ASP A 172 22.26 7.48 7.03
N ALA A 173 21.91 6.20 7.02
CA ALA A 173 22.73 5.14 7.62
C ALA A 173 23.89 4.69 6.69
N GLN A 174 23.86 5.10 5.42
CA GLN A 174 24.85 4.72 4.42
C GLN A 174 26.09 5.63 4.42
N SER A 175 26.09 6.69 5.24
CA SER A 175 27.17 7.68 5.27
C SER A 175 28.38 7.28 6.13
N GLN A 176 28.26 6.39 7.12
CA GLN A 176 29.45 5.86 7.82
C GLN A 176 29.24 4.66 8.76
N ALA A 177 28.16 3.88 8.65
CA ALA A 177 28.05 2.64 9.40
C ALA A 177 28.40 1.48 8.47
N SER A 178 29.55 0.82 8.69
CA SER A 178 29.95 -0.36 7.93
C SER A 178 28.78 -1.37 7.88
N THR A 179 28.58 -2.09 6.78
CA THR A 179 27.53 -3.13 6.64
C THR A 179 27.49 -4.11 7.83
N ILE A 180 28.64 -4.26 8.51
CA ILE A 180 28.85 -5.01 9.74
C ILE A 180 28.12 -4.38 10.95
N GLU A 181 28.17 -3.06 11.11
CA GLU A 181 27.52 -2.34 12.21
C GLU A 181 25.98 -2.41 12.12
N PHE A 182 25.42 -2.24 10.92
CA PHE A 182 23.99 -2.43 10.69
C PHE A 182 23.57 -3.88 10.97
N GLY A 183 24.36 -4.85 10.50
CA GLY A 183 24.14 -6.28 10.78
C GLY A 183 24.17 -6.59 12.28
N LEU A 184 25.13 -6.04 13.03
CA LEU A 184 25.24 -6.19 14.49
C LEU A 184 24.08 -5.55 15.25
N ARG A 185 23.60 -4.38 14.82
CA ARG A 185 22.42 -3.72 15.41
C ARG A 185 21.15 -4.54 15.18
N ALA A 186 20.94 -5.07 13.97
CA ALA A 186 19.82 -5.97 13.66
C ALA A 186 19.91 -7.28 14.45
N PHE A 187 21.11 -7.85 14.57
CA PHE A 187 21.37 -9.05 15.35
C PHE A 187 21.03 -8.89 16.85
N ARG A 188 21.29 -7.71 17.45
CA ARG A 188 20.90 -7.41 18.84
C ARG A 188 19.39 -7.47 19.05
N VAL A 189 18.60 -7.00 18.09
CA VAL A 189 17.12 -7.05 18.17
C VAL A 189 16.65 -8.50 18.14
N VAL A 190 17.22 -9.33 17.26
CA VAL A 190 16.88 -10.76 17.17
C VAL A 190 17.23 -11.49 18.46
N ILE A 191 18.43 -11.26 19.02
CA ILE A 191 18.86 -11.86 20.30
C ILE A 191 17.89 -11.48 21.45
N LEU A 192 17.43 -10.23 21.50
CA LEU A 192 16.51 -9.76 22.54
C LEU A 192 15.18 -10.55 22.52
N TRP A 193 14.67 -10.88 21.33
CA TRP A 193 13.47 -11.72 21.18
C TRP A 193 13.65 -13.13 21.74
N PHE A 194 14.83 -13.74 21.57
CA PHE A 194 15.16 -15.01 22.22
C PHE A 194 15.20 -14.87 23.75
N GLY A 195 15.63 -13.71 24.26
CA GLY A 195 15.59 -13.40 25.69
C GLY A 195 14.17 -13.34 26.24
N ILE A 196 13.27 -12.66 25.53
CA ILE A 196 11.84 -12.61 25.89
C ILE A 196 11.25 -14.03 25.91
N ALA A 197 11.54 -14.84 24.89
CA ALA A 197 11.09 -16.24 24.83
C ALA A 197 11.63 -17.08 26.02
N GLY A 198 12.89 -16.85 26.42
CA GLY A 198 13.49 -17.48 27.60
C GLY A 198 12.78 -17.12 28.91
N VAL A 199 12.47 -15.83 29.12
CA VAL A 199 11.71 -15.36 30.29
C VAL A 199 10.30 -15.96 30.30
N VAL A 200 9.62 -16.00 29.15
CA VAL A 200 8.28 -16.60 29.03
C VAL A 200 8.31 -18.08 29.40
N ASN A 201 9.31 -18.84 28.93
CA ASN A 201 9.48 -20.25 29.30
C ASN A 201 9.78 -20.44 30.79
N MET A 202 10.54 -19.53 31.40
CA MET A 202 10.82 -19.55 32.84
C MET A 202 9.55 -19.31 33.66
N LEU A 203 8.75 -18.30 33.30
CA LEU A 203 7.48 -18.00 33.97
C LEU A 203 6.47 -19.14 33.81
N LYS A 204 6.37 -19.72 32.61
CA LYS A 204 5.50 -20.86 32.36
C LYS A 204 5.93 -22.08 33.18
N GLY A 205 7.23 -22.37 33.25
CA GLY A 205 7.75 -23.43 34.11
C GLY A 205 7.47 -23.20 35.60
N GLY A 206 7.58 -21.96 36.09
CA GLY A 206 7.25 -21.62 37.47
C GLY A 206 5.76 -21.81 37.79
N PHE A 207 4.87 -21.43 36.86
CA PHE A 207 3.43 -21.65 37.00
C PHE A 207 3.09 -23.15 36.98
N GLU A 208 3.67 -23.91 36.05
CA GLU A 208 3.48 -25.36 35.96
C GLU A 208 3.99 -26.07 37.23
N TYR A 209 5.08 -25.61 37.83
CA TYR A 209 5.60 -26.13 39.10
C TYR A 209 4.64 -25.89 40.28
N MET A 210 3.97 -24.73 40.30
CA MET A 210 3.01 -24.37 41.35
C MET A 210 1.69 -25.14 41.24
N VAL A 211 1.29 -25.49 40.02
CA VAL A 211 0.05 -26.25 39.73
C VAL A 211 0.28 -27.76 39.76
N ALA A 212 1.53 -28.22 39.70
CA ALA A 212 1.86 -29.64 39.83
C ALA A 212 1.47 -30.15 41.22
N SER A 213 0.54 -31.12 41.25
CA SER A 213 0.02 -31.73 42.48
C SER A 213 0.72 -33.06 42.74
N SER A 214 1.60 -33.11 43.74
CA SER A 214 2.31 -34.30 44.29
C SER A 214 2.87 -35.30 43.26
N ARG A 215 3.05 -34.87 42.01
CA ARG A 215 3.44 -35.67 40.86
C ARG A 215 4.85 -35.25 40.48
N ASP A 216 5.81 -36.10 40.81
CA ASP A 216 7.24 -35.81 40.68
C ASP A 216 7.68 -35.61 39.21
N ASP A 217 6.99 -36.25 38.27
CA ASP A 217 7.19 -36.10 36.82
C ASP A 217 6.82 -34.68 36.32
N LEU A 218 5.76 -34.09 36.86
CA LEU A 218 5.35 -32.73 36.51
C LEU A 218 6.29 -31.68 37.12
N HIS A 219 6.76 -31.90 38.35
CA HIS A 219 7.73 -31.01 38.98
C HIS A 219 9.08 -31.03 38.25
N THR A 220 9.56 -32.20 37.85
CA THR A 220 10.82 -32.33 37.09
C THR A 220 10.72 -31.70 35.69
N ALA A 221 9.62 -31.88 34.98
CA ALA A 221 9.38 -31.22 33.69
C ALA A 221 9.29 -29.69 33.80
N ALA A 222 8.64 -29.20 34.86
CA ALA A 222 8.52 -27.77 35.14
C ALA A 222 9.88 -27.14 35.50
N LEU A 223 10.67 -27.82 36.34
CA LEU A 223 12.06 -27.45 36.65
C LEU A 223 12.92 -27.44 35.38
N GLN A 224 12.79 -28.43 34.51
CA GLN A 224 13.51 -28.46 33.24
C GLN A 224 13.17 -27.24 32.38
N LYS A 225 11.90 -26.85 32.25
CA LYS A 225 11.50 -25.64 31.51
C LYS A 225 12.07 -24.35 32.13
N MET A 226 12.08 -24.25 33.46
CA MET A 226 12.71 -23.14 34.16
C MET A 226 14.21 -23.06 33.88
N THR A 227 14.92 -24.20 33.95
CA THR A 227 16.35 -24.27 33.67
C THR A 227 16.68 -23.91 32.23
N HIS A 228 15.91 -24.38 31.25
CA HIS A 228 16.10 -24.00 29.84
C HIS A 228 15.80 -22.52 29.60
N GLY A 229 14.74 -21.98 30.22
CA GLY A 229 14.43 -20.55 30.16
C GLY A 229 15.54 -19.68 30.75
N PHE A 230 16.06 -20.06 31.92
CA PHE A 230 17.15 -19.37 32.61
C PHE A 230 18.48 -19.46 31.86
N LEU A 231 18.84 -20.63 31.34
CA LEU A 231 20.06 -20.78 30.56
C LEU A 231 19.98 -19.99 29.24
N GLY A 232 18.81 -20.00 28.60
CA GLY A 232 18.53 -19.21 27.40
C GLY A 232 18.66 -17.71 27.63
N THR A 233 18.15 -17.18 28.75
CA THR A 233 18.28 -15.74 29.08
C THR A 233 19.72 -15.35 29.39
N ILE A 234 20.50 -16.21 30.08
CA ILE A 234 21.93 -15.97 30.32
C ILE A 234 22.71 -15.92 29.01
N ILE A 235 22.48 -16.88 28.11
CA ILE A 235 23.16 -16.94 26.81
C ILE A 235 22.83 -15.68 26.00
N VAL A 236 21.57 -15.28 25.98
CA VAL A 236 21.11 -14.05 25.31
C VAL A 236 21.77 -12.81 25.90
N ALA A 237 21.85 -12.69 27.23
CA ALA A 237 22.51 -11.57 27.89
C ALA A 237 24.01 -11.51 27.58
N ALA A 238 24.69 -12.66 27.53
CA ALA A 238 26.10 -12.76 27.15
C ALA A 238 26.32 -12.33 25.69
N LEU A 239 25.51 -12.85 24.76
CA LEU A 239 25.58 -12.49 23.34
C LEU A 239 25.27 -11.00 23.10
N PHE A 240 24.29 -10.46 23.82
CA PHE A 240 23.98 -9.03 23.77
C PHE A 240 25.13 -8.18 24.29
N SER A 241 25.77 -8.59 25.38
CA SER A 241 26.95 -7.89 25.94
C SER A 241 28.12 -7.91 24.98
N VAL A 242 28.42 -9.06 24.37
CA VAL A 242 29.45 -9.19 23.34
C VAL A 242 29.15 -8.30 22.14
N ALA A 243 27.92 -8.35 21.60
CA ALA A 243 27.52 -7.49 20.49
C ALA A 243 27.60 -5.99 20.84
N THR A 244 27.33 -5.61 22.09
CA THR A 244 27.47 -4.23 22.58
C THR A 244 28.93 -3.80 22.66
N ILE A 245 29.82 -4.68 23.15
CA ILE A 245 31.26 -4.43 23.20
C ILE A 245 31.81 -4.24 21.79
N TYR A 246 31.46 -5.12 20.85
CA TYR A 246 31.90 -5.02 19.45
C TYR A 246 31.42 -3.71 18.79
N LEU A 247 30.16 -3.31 19.00
CA LEU A 247 29.64 -2.04 18.47
C LEU A 247 30.27 -0.79 19.09
N ASN A 248 30.80 -0.88 20.31
CA ASN A 248 31.50 0.24 20.96
C ASN A 248 33.00 0.31 20.59
N VAL A 249 33.55 -0.76 20.01
CA VAL A 249 34.95 -0.84 19.57
C VAL A 249 35.12 -0.46 18.11
N ILE A 250 34.09 -0.69 17.28
CA ILE A 250 33.98 -0.24 15.88
C ILE A 250 33.59 1.24 15.87
#